data_AF-A0A6I9Y3E6-F1
#
_entry.id   AF-A0A6I9Y3E6-F1
#
_cell.length_a   1.000
_cell.length_b   1.000
_cell.length_c   1.000
_cell.angle_alpha   90.00
_cell.angle_beta   90.00
_cell.angle_gamma   90.00
#
_symmetry.space_group_name_H-M   'P 1'
#
loop_
_entity.id
_entity.type
_entity.pdbx_description
1 polymer ?
#
loop_
_entity_poly.entity_id
_entity_poly.type
_entity_poly.pdbx_seq_one_letter_code
_entity_poly.pdbx_strand_id
1 'polypeptide(L)'
;MELLQGTRLKKAVPPSQAINLSKVGEYWWSAVLEGEEQIDIDKINKERSMATVDEEEHAVLDRLSFDYHQKLQGKPQSHEMKVHEMLKKGWDAEGSPFRGQKFDPSMFNISPGNMHF
;
A
#
# COMPACT_ATOMS: atom_id res chain seq x y z
N MET A 1 3.80 -38.30 -46.92
CA MET A 1 2.74 -37.70 -46.09
C MET A 1 3.22 -37.71 -44.66
N GLU A 2 3.31 -36.52 -44.08
CA GLU A 2 3.79 -36.19 -42.73
C GLU A 2 3.09 -36.98 -41.62
N LEU A 3 3.79 -37.20 -40.50
CA LEU A 3 3.42 -36.66 -39.18
C LEU A 3 4.49 -37.03 -38.14
N LEU A 4 5.51 -36.18 -37.98
CA LEU A 4 6.36 -36.15 -36.79
C LEU A 4 5.66 -35.29 -35.74
N GLN A 5 4.88 -35.93 -34.86
CA GLN A 5 4.30 -35.27 -33.68
C GLN A 5 5.40 -35.08 -32.63
N GLY A 6 5.94 -33.86 -32.54
CA GLY A 6 6.96 -33.47 -31.56
C GLY A 6 6.42 -33.51 -30.13
N THR A 7 6.98 -34.40 -29.31
CA THR A 7 6.69 -34.49 -27.88
C THR A 7 7.44 -33.36 -27.16
N ARG A 8 6.71 -32.33 -26.72
CA ARG A 8 7.27 -31.24 -25.90
C ARG A 8 7.67 -31.81 -24.53
N LEU A 9 8.96 -32.00 -24.30
CA LEU A 9 9.52 -32.36 -22.99
C LEU A 9 9.13 -31.31 -21.95
N LYS A 10 8.30 -31.67 -20.97
CA LYS A 10 8.08 -30.87 -19.75
C LYS A 10 9.34 -31.01 -18.90
N LYS A 11 10.16 -29.97 -18.80
CA LYS A 11 11.31 -29.95 -17.88
C LYS A 11 10.78 -30.22 -16.46
N ALA A 12 11.24 -31.30 -15.83
CA ALA A 12 10.96 -31.58 -14.44
C ALA A 12 11.59 -30.47 -13.58
N VAL A 13 10.79 -29.84 -12.72
CA VAL A 13 11.30 -28.89 -11.72
C VAL A 13 11.84 -29.73 -10.55
N PRO A 14 13.12 -29.59 -10.17
CA PRO A 14 13.68 -30.34 -9.05
C PRO A 14 12.97 -29.95 -7.74
N PRO A 15 12.89 -30.86 -6.75
CA PRO A 15 12.33 -30.54 -5.45
C PRO A 15 13.17 -29.44 -4.77
N SER A 16 12.52 -28.35 -4.38
CA SER A 16 13.16 -27.29 -3.58
C SER A 16 13.12 -27.66 -2.10
N GLN A 17 14.26 -27.55 -1.42
CA GLN A 17 14.34 -27.64 0.04
C GLN A 17 14.34 -26.23 0.63
N ALA A 18 13.52 -26.01 1.65
CA ALA A 18 13.45 -24.76 2.38
C ALA A 18 13.94 -24.99 3.82
N ILE A 19 14.77 -24.08 4.31
CA ILE A 19 15.24 -24.05 5.71
C ILE A 19 14.70 -22.75 6.31
N ASN A 20 14.07 -22.84 7.48
CA ASN A 20 13.58 -21.68 8.22
C ASN A 20 14.50 -21.43 9.43
N LEU A 21 15.02 -20.22 9.55
CA LEU A 21 15.83 -19.78 10.67
C LEU A 21 15.18 -18.54 11.29
N SER A 22 15.11 -18.51 12.62
CA SER A 22 14.58 -17.37 13.37
C SER A 22 15.73 -16.57 13.98
N LYS A 23 15.64 -15.24 13.91
CA LYS A 23 16.63 -14.35 14.53
C LYS A 23 16.41 -14.27 16.03
N VAL A 24 17.51 -14.13 16.79
CA VAL A 24 17.46 -13.91 18.25
C VAL A 24 17.15 -12.46 18.60
N GLY A 25 17.32 -11.52 17.66
CA GLY A 25 17.03 -10.11 17.87
C GLY A 25 16.62 -9.37 16.59
N GLU A 26 16.16 -8.13 16.77
CA GLU A 26 15.65 -7.27 15.70
C GLU A 26 16.76 -6.42 15.08
N TYR A 27 17.46 -7.00 14.11
CA TYR A 27 18.46 -6.27 13.32
C TYR A 27 18.56 -6.83 11.90
N TRP A 28 19.00 -5.96 10.99
CA TRP A 28 19.29 -6.35 9.62
C TRP A 28 20.57 -7.17 9.58
N TRP A 29 20.56 -8.26 8.81
CA TRP A 29 21.76 -9.05 8.59
C TRP A 29 22.50 -8.49 7.38
N SER A 30 23.79 -8.22 7.53
CA SER A 30 24.66 -7.86 6.40
C SER A 30 25.05 -9.09 5.59
N ALA A 31 24.97 -10.28 6.17
CA ALA A 31 25.23 -11.58 5.56
C ALA A 31 24.52 -12.67 6.39
N VAL A 32 24.24 -13.84 5.80
CA VAL A 32 23.73 -15.03 6.49
C VAL A 32 24.82 -15.69 7.33
N LEU A 33 26.04 -15.77 6.81
CA LEU A 33 27.23 -16.33 7.46
C LEU A 33 28.34 -15.28 7.63
N GLU A 34 29.28 -15.56 8.53
CA GLU A 34 30.46 -14.72 8.69
C GLU A 34 31.47 -14.99 7.55
N GLY A 35 31.97 -13.92 6.92
CA GLY A 35 33.00 -14.01 5.88
C GLY A 35 32.50 -14.23 4.46
N GLU A 36 31.19 -14.33 4.24
CA GLU A 36 30.61 -14.34 2.89
C GLU A 36 30.38 -12.92 2.33
N GLU A 37 29.98 -12.84 1.05
CA GLU A 37 29.64 -11.58 0.40
C GLU A 37 28.46 -10.90 1.11
N GLN A 38 28.58 -9.59 1.33
CA GLN A 38 27.51 -8.85 1.97
C GLN A 38 26.28 -8.76 1.07
N ILE A 39 25.12 -8.80 1.70
CA ILE A 39 23.82 -8.62 1.06
C ILE A 39 23.76 -7.21 0.48
N ASP A 40 23.74 -7.13 -0.84
CA ASP A 40 23.53 -5.90 -1.59
C ASP A 40 22.03 -5.55 -1.59
N ILE A 41 21.65 -4.60 -0.74
CA ILE A 41 20.26 -4.18 -0.53
C ILE A 41 19.66 -3.56 -1.81
N ASP A 42 20.49 -3.02 -2.71
CA ASP A 42 20.05 -2.41 -3.95
C ASP A 42 19.70 -3.46 -5.02
N LYS A 43 20.24 -4.68 -4.89
CA LYS A 43 19.92 -5.81 -5.78
C LYS A 43 18.74 -6.66 -5.30
N ILE A 44 18.25 -6.45 -4.07
CA ILE A 44 17.09 -7.18 -3.55
C ILE A 44 15.83 -6.75 -4.29
N ASN A 45 15.07 -7.71 -4.83
CA ASN A 45 13.72 -7.44 -5.33
C ASN A 45 12.78 -7.20 -4.14
N LYS A 46 12.25 -5.97 -4.05
CA LYS A 46 11.32 -5.53 -2.99
C LYS A 46 9.86 -5.65 -3.42
N GLU A 47 9.60 -6.12 -4.63
CA GLU A 47 8.26 -6.29 -5.16
C GLU A 47 7.63 -7.55 -4.56
N ARG A 48 6.42 -7.40 -4.01
CA ARG A 48 5.54 -8.52 -3.66
C ARG A 48 4.38 -8.57 -4.64
N SER A 49 3.95 -9.78 -5.00
CA SER A 49 2.81 -9.96 -5.89
C SER A 49 1.53 -9.40 -5.25
N MET A 50 0.72 -8.70 -6.03
CA MET A 50 -0.62 -8.27 -5.60
C MET A 50 -1.51 -9.45 -5.19
N ALA A 51 -1.24 -10.66 -5.69
CA ALA A 51 -2.00 -11.86 -5.36
C ALA A 51 -1.73 -12.40 -3.94
N THR A 52 -0.71 -11.89 -3.26
CA THR A 52 -0.35 -12.29 -1.87
C THR A 52 -0.68 -11.19 -0.86
N VAL A 53 -1.53 -10.24 -1.25
CA VAL A 53 -2.07 -9.21 -0.36
C VAL A 53 -3.30 -9.81 0.34
N ASP A 54 -3.40 -9.61 1.65
CA ASP A 54 -4.57 -10.06 2.42
C ASP A 54 -5.74 -9.05 2.32
N GLU A 55 -6.94 -9.48 2.71
CA GLU A 55 -8.16 -8.65 2.63
C GLU A 55 -8.07 -7.35 3.45
N GLU A 56 -7.33 -7.35 4.56
CA GLU A 56 -7.16 -6.17 5.40
C GLU A 56 -6.18 -5.16 4.76
N GLU A 57 -5.10 -5.63 4.14
CA GLU A 57 -4.14 -4.84 3.39
C GLU A 57 -4.75 -4.22 2.12
N HIS A 58 -5.75 -4.89 1.49
CA HIS A 58 -6.42 -4.39 0.29
C HIS A 58 -7.07 -3.00 0.50
N ALA A 59 -7.77 -2.81 1.62
CA ALA A 59 -8.41 -1.52 1.92
C ALA A 59 -7.39 -0.38 2.07
N VAL A 60 -6.21 -0.68 2.61
CA VAL A 60 -5.11 0.28 2.75
C VAL A 60 -4.53 0.62 1.37
N LEU A 61 -4.31 -0.37 0.52
CA LEU A 61 -3.78 -0.16 -0.83
C LEU A 61 -4.75 0.61 -1.74
N ASP A 62 -6.04 0.32 -1.66
CA ASP A 62 -7.08 1.05 -2.38
C ASP A 62 -7.10 2.52 -1.98
N ARG A 63 -7.03 2.78 -0.66
CA ARG A 63 -6.92 4.14 -0.13
C ARG A 63 -5.67 4.85 -0.62
N LEU A 64 -4.50 4.20 -0.56
CA LEU A 64 -3.24 4.78 -1.02
C LEU A 64 -3.27 5.09 -2.52
N SER A 65 -3.84 4.19 -3.32
CA SER A 65 -3.98 4.34 -4.77
C SER A 65 -4.92 5.51 -5.10
N PHE A 66 -6.04 5.62 -4.39
CA PHE A 66 -6.96 6.75 -4.51
C PHE A 66 -6.28 8.07 -4.14
N ASP A 67 -5.60 8.13 -3.00
CA ASP A 67 -4.92 9.33 -2.50
C ASP A 67 -3.81 9.80 -3.44
N TYR A 68 -3.09 8.84 -4.06
CA TYR A 68 -2.08 9.12 -5.08
C TYR A 68 -2.72 9.76 -6.32
N HIS A 69 -3.82 9.21 -6.82
CA HIS A 69 -4.54 9.76 -7.97
C HIS A 69 -5.14 11.15 -7.68
N GLN A 70 -5.73 11.37 -6.50
CA GLN A 70 -6.25 12.69 -6.11
C GLN A 70 -5.13 13.73 -6.07
N LYS A 71 -3.99 13.38 -5.46
CA LYS A 71 -2.81 14.27 -5.37
C LYS A 71 -2.30 14.69 -6.75
N LEU A 72 -2.19 13.75 -7.69
CA LEU A 72 -1.79 14.07 -9.07
C LEU A 72 -2.77 15.02 -9.77
N GLN A 73 -4.04 14.96 -9.41
CA GLN A 73 -5.10 15.83 -9.94
C GLN A 73 -5.26 17.15 -9.18
N GLY A 74 -4.48 17.38 -8.12
CA GLY A 74 -4.65 18.54 -7.24
C GLY A 74 -5.98 18.54 -6.48
N LYS A 75 -6.58 17.36 -6.29
CA LYS A 75 -7.83 17.17 -5.55
C LYS A 75 -7.57 16.72 -4.12
N PRO A 76 -8.52 16.93 -3.19
CA PRO A 76 -8.37 16.50 -1.81
C PRO A 76 -8.26 14.98 -1.69
N GLN A 77 -7.38 14.52 -0.80
CA GLN A 77 -7.19 13.11 -0.47
C GLN A 77 -8.33 12.58 0.42
N SER A 78 -8.43 11.26 0.56
CA SER A 78 -9.46 10.56 1.34
C SER A 78 -9.63 11.11 2.75
N HIS A 79 -8.53 11.47 3.42
CA HIS A 79 -8.57 12.06 4.75
C HIS A 79 -9.19 13.46 4.75
N GLU A 80 -8.77 14.33 3.83
CA GLU A 80 -9.29 15.70 3.72
C GLU A 80 -10.79 15.67 3.40
N MET A 81 -11.22 14.78 2.50
CA MET A 81 -12.63 14.55 2.20
C MET A 81 -13.43 14.19 3.46
N LYS A 82 -12.91 13.28 4.29
CA LYS A 82 -13.58 12.88 5.54
C LYS A 82 -13.71 14.07 6.51
N VAL A 83 -12.67 14.88 6.63
CA VAL A 83 -12.70 16.08 7.48
C VAL A 83 -13.69 17.12 6.94
N HIS A 84 -13.71 17.36 5.63
CA HIS A 84 -14.70 18.25 5.01
C HIS A 84 -16.14 17.77 5.25
N GLU A 85 -16.40 16.47 5.17
CA GLU A 85 -17.71 15.89 5.50
C GLU A 85 -18.10 16.12 6.96
N MET A 86 -17.17 15.94 7.90
CA MET A 86 -17.40 16.21 9.31
C MET A 86 -17.68 17.69 9.58
N LEU A 87 -16.89 18.58 8.99
CA LEU A 87 -17.08 20.03 9.10
C LEU A 87 -18.42 20.46 8.53
N LYS A 88 -18.79 19.94 7.35
CA LYS A 88 -20.08 20.22 6.71
C LYS A 88 -21.25 19.75 7.58
N LYS A 89 -21.18 18.55 8.16
CA LYS A 89 -22.20 18.06 9.11
C LYS A 89 -22.34 18.99 10.32
N GLY A 90 -21.24 19.46 10.89
CA GLY A 90 -21.26 20.44 11.99
C GLY A 90 -21.78 21.80 11.57
N TRP A 91 -21.48 22.23 10.33
CA TRP A 91 -21.93 23.48 9.74
C TRP A 91 -23.46 23.52 9.60
N ASP A 92 -24.05 22.41 9.15
CA ASP A 92 -25.49 22.28 8.89
C ASP A 92 -26.31 21.87 10.13
N ALA A 93 -25.65 21.57 11.26
CA ALA A 93 -26.29 21.12 12.49
C ALA A 93 -27.26 22.16 13.08
N GLU A 94 -28.28 21.68 13.79
CA GLU A 94 -29.24 22.54 14.49
C GLU A 94 -28.55 23.35 15.60
N GLY A 95 -28.79 24.66 15.65
CA GLY A 95 -28.09 25.58 16.56
C GLY A 95 -26.73 26.07 16.06
N SER A 96 -26.24 25.59 14.91
CA SER A 96 -25.03 26.13 14.29
C SER A 96 -25.24 27.59 13.86
N PRO A 97 -24.34 28.53 14.20
CA PRO A 97 -24.41 29.92 13.75
C PRO A 97 -24.20 30.04 12.23
N PHE A 98 -23.72 28.97 11.59
CA PHE A 98 -23.43 28.92 10.16
C PHE A 98 -24.52 28.23 9.34
N ARG A 99 -25.55 27.67 9.99
CA ARG A 99 -26.64 26.94 9.33
C ARG A 99 -27.31 27.80 8.26
N GLY A 100 -27.41 27.29 7.04
CA GLY A 100 -27.98 28.00 5.88
C GLY A 100 -26.97 28.81 5.06
N GLN A 101 -25.73 28.96 5.52
CA GLN A 101 -24.63 29.50 4.72
C GLN A 101 -24.01 28.40 3.87
N LYS A 102 -23.47 28.74 2.69
CA LYS A 102 -22.80 27.76 1.81
C LYS A 102 -21.47 27.33 2.44
N PHE A 103 -21.30 26.03 2.68
CA PHE A 103 -20.02 25.46 3.07
C PHE A 103 -19.04 25.47 1.88
N ASP A 104 -17.87 26.09 2.07
CA ASP A 104 -16.77 26.06 1.10
C ASP A 104 -15.57 25.29 1.70
N PRO A 105 -15.25 24.09 1.18
CA PRO A 105 -14.14 23.28 1.66
C PRO A 105 -12.78 23.96 1.53
N SER A 106 -12.60 24.85 0.54
CA SER A 106 -11.31 25.50 0.26
C SER A 106 -10.88 26.50 1.34
N MET A 107 -11.78 26.87 2.24
CA MET A 107 -11.49 27.73 3.39
C MET A 107 -10.64 27.03 4.47
N PHE A 108 -10.46 25.71 4.38
CA PHE A 108 -9.79 24.91 5.41
C PHE A 108 -8.54 24.22 4.85
N ASN A 109 -7.40 24.48 5.48
CA ASN A 109 -6.15 23.81 5.14
C ASN A 109 -5.92 22.60 6.07
N ILE A 110 -6.23 21.39 5.59
CA ILE A 110 -6.19 20.17 6.40
C ILE A 110 -4.81 19.53 6.25
N SER A 111 -4.01 19.59 7.31
CA SER A 111 -2.68 18.96 7.32
C SER A 111 -2.76 17.48 7.77
N PRO A 112 -2.02 16.56 7.12
CA PRO A 112 -2.07 15.14 7.42
C PRO A 112 -1.59 14.73 8.83
N GLY A 113 -1.01 15.64 9.61
CA GLY A 113 -0.44 15.37 10.94
C GLY A 113 -1.41 15.42 12.12
N ASN A 114 -2.64 15.95 11.97
CA ASN A 114 -3.45 16.38 13.12
C ASN A 114 -4.72 15.54 13.40
N MET A 115 -4.91 14.40 12.77
CA MET A 115 -6.02 13.50 13.08
C MET A 115 -5.57 12.03 13.08
N HIS A 116 -5.28 11.52 14.27
CA HIS A 116 -5.34 10.08 14.55
C HIS A 116 -6.81 9.71 14.82
N PHE A 117 -7.30 8.65 14.17
CA PHE A 117 -8.55 7.97 14.52
C PHE A 117 -8.21 6.68 15.26
#